data_AF-A0A813XRZ2-F1
#
_entry.id   AF-A0A813XRZ2-F1
#
_cell.length_a   1.000
_cell.length_b   1.000
_cell.length_c   1.000
_cell.angle_alpha   90.00
_cell.angle_beta   90.00
_cell.angle_gamma   90.00
#
_symmetry.space_group_name_H-M   'P 1'
#
loop_
_entity.id
_entity.type
_entity.pdbx_description
1 polymer ?
#
loop_
_entity_poly.entity_id
_entity_poly.type
_entity_poly.pdbx_seq_one_letter_code
_entity_poly.pdbx_strand_id
1 'polypeptide(L)'
;MRIILSVIAGFFYMCRLDYSPLGRKLEILDSGFAAYCGFIHIEATHRNPIMLTMASYLYGEMKRKQHLTDNSMMVTSIERKREKNSSNAVRRWHLAVLLLRNPSLVLLRKSALAAKEDKKEKDMFENKQRISVIEEMTHRPSLISESDFERMWQKKC
;
A
#
# COMPACT_ATOMS: atom_id res chain seq x y z
N MET A 1 27.86 -12.49 -47.01
CA MET A 1 27.21 -11.25 -46.54
C MET A 1 26.53 -11.39 -45.17
N ARG A 2 25.60 -12.35 -44.97
CA ARG A 2 24.83 -12.49 -43.71
C ARG A 2 25.69 -12.58 -42.43
N ILE A 3 26.75 -13.38 -42.45
CA ILE A 3 27.61 -13.63 -41.27
C ILE A 3 28.43 -12.38 -40.90
N ILE A 4 28.93 -11.66 -41.90
CA ILE A 4 29.72 -10.44 -41.69
C ILE A 4 28.83 -9.34 -41.08
N LEU A 5 27.60 -9.19 -41.60
CA LEU A 5 26.60 -8.28 -41.05
C LEU A 5 26.23 -8.62 -39.60
N SER A 6 26.06 -9.91 -39.27
CA SER A 6 25.76 -10.32 -37.89
C SER A 6 26.92 -10.11 -36.91
N VAL A 7 28.17 -10.25 -37.38
CA VAL A 7 29.36 -10.00 -36.54
C VAL A 7 29.51 -8.50 -36.28
N ILE A 8 29.37 -7.67 -37.31
CA ILE A 8 29.40 -6.21 -37.16
C ILE A 8 28.25 -5.74 -36.26
N ALA A 9 27.03 -6.23 -36.51
CA ALA A 9 25.87 -5.92 -35.68
C ALA A 9 26.07 -6.37 -34.23
N GLY A 10 26.57 -7.59 -34.00
CA GLY A 10 26.86 -8.09 -32.67
C GLY A 10 27.84 -7.20 -31.91
N PHE A 11 28.88 -6.69 -32.57
CA PHE A 11 29.85 -5.78 -31.93
C PHE A 11 29.23 -4.44 -31.52
N PHE A 12 28.39 -3.84 -32.38
CA PHE A 12 27.67 -2.60 -32.06
C PHE A 12 26.61 -2.81 -30.97
N TYR A 13 25.87 -3.93 -31.02
CA TYR A 13 24.80 -4.22 -30.06
C TYR A 13 25.32 -4.74 -28.72
N MET A 14 26.54 -5.29 -28.63
CA MET A 14 27.10 -5.73 -27.35
C MET A 14 27.26 -4.56 -26.36
N CYS A 15 27.52 -3.35 -26.86
CA CYS A 15 27.59 -2.15 -26.02
C CYS A 15 26.21 -1.63 -25.56
N ARG A 16 25.12 -2.05 -26.21
CA ARG A 16 23.74 -1.66 -25.87
C ARG A 16 23.03 -2.76 -25.08
N LEU A 17 22.71 -2.50 -23.82
CA LEU A 17 22.01 -3.44 -22.94
C LEU A 17 20.49 -3.55 -23.21
N ASP A 18 19.94 -2.66 -24.04
CA ASP A 18 18.51 -2.56 -24.32
C ASP A 18 18.01 -3.55 -25.38
N TYR A 19 18.91 -4.32 -26.01
CA TYR A 19 18.55 -5.35 -26.98
C TYR A 19 19.38 -6.60 -26.78
N SER A 20 18.72 -7.77 -26.69
CA SER A 20 19.44 -9.03 -26.69
C SER A 20 19.86 -9.41 -28.12
N PRO A 21 21.17 -9.55 -28.41
CA PRO A 21 21.63 -10.05 -29.71
C PRO A 21 21.27 -11.54 -29.91
N LEU A 22 20.90 -12.24 -28.84
CA LEU A 22 20.37 -13.58 -28.89
C LEU A 22 18.88 -13.53 -29.27
N GLY A 23 18.45 -14.42 -30.18
CA GLY A 23 17.05 -14.46 -30.61
C GLY A 23 16.08 -14.72 -29.44
N ARG A 24 14.78 -14.44 -29.62
CA ARG A 24 13.76 -14.41 -28.55
C ARG A 24 13.74 -15.59 -27.57
N LYS A 25 14.09 -16.80 -28.03
CA LYS A 25 14.13 -18.01 -27.19
C LYS A 25 15.37 -18.11 -26.29
N LEU A 26 16.42 -17.36 -26.62
CA LEU A 26 17.72 -17.36 -25.96
C LEU A 26 17.99 -16.04 -25.20
N GLU A 27 17.04 -15.11 -25.17
CA GLU A 27 17.10 -13.86 -24.37
C GLU A 27 17.38 -14.14 -22.89
N ILE A 28 16.94 -15.29 -22.38
CA ILE A 28 17.14 -15.71 -20.98
C ILE A 28 18.63 -16.02 -20.68
N LEU A 29 19.42 -16.39 -21.69
CA LEU A 29 20.85 -16.64 -21.53
C LEU A 29 21.68 -15.36 -21.52
N ASP A 30 21.09 -14.24 -21.93
CA ASP A 30 21.73 -12.93 -21.93
C ASP A 30 21.57 -12.25 -20.56
N SER A 31 22.61 -12.37 -19.73
CA SER A 31 22.62 -11.76 -18.39
C SER A 31 22.58 -10.24 -18.43
N GLY A 32 23.11 -9.60 -19.49
CA GLY A 32 23.09 -8.15 -19.66
C GLY A 32 21.68 -7.65 -19.91
N PHE A 33 20.98 -8.27 -20.85
CA PHE A 33 19.58 -7.96 -21.13
C PHE A 33 18.67 -8.25 -19.93
N ALA A 34 18.87 -9.37 -19.24
CA ALA A 34 18.11 -9.69 -18.03
C ALA A 34 18.31 -8.65 -16.91
N ALA A 35 19.55 -8.18 -16.70
CA ALA A 35 19.85 -7.13 -15.74
C ALA A 35 19.17 -5.79 -16.13
N TYR A 36 19.16 -5.45 -17.42
CA TYR A 36 18.46 -4.28 -17.93
C TYR A 36 16.94 -4.36 -17.69
N CYS A 37 16.30 -5.48 -18.02
CA CYS A 37 14.88 -5.68 -17.74
C CYS A 37 14.57 -5.54 -16.24
N GLY A 38 15.42 -6.12 -15.38
CA GLY A 38 15.30 -5.97 -13.93
C GLY A 38 15.40 -4.51 -13.49
N PHE A 39 16.39 -3.76 -14.01
CA PHE A 39 16.55 -2.33 -13.77
C PHE A 39 15.30 -1.54 -14.15
N ILE A 40 14.73 -1.76 -15.34
CA ILE A 40 13.51 -1.07 -15.79
C ILE A 40 12.31 -1.39 -14.90
N HIS A 41 12.14 -2.64 -14.45
CA HIS A 41 11.04 -3.00 -13.54
C HIS A 41 11.18 -2.31 -12.17
N ILE A 42 12.39 -2.24 -11.64
CA ILE A 42 12.69 -1.54 -10.39
C ILE A 42 12.42 -0.05 -10.56
N GLU A 43 12.93 0.58 -11.63
CA GLU A 43 12.66 2.00 -11.89
C GLU A 43 11.18 2.30 -12.08
N ALA A 44 10.45 1.49 -12.85
CA ALA A 44 9.01 1.67 -13.07
C ALA A 44 8.20 1.54 -11.77
N THR A 45 8.64 0.68 -10.86
CA THR A 45 7.97 0.47 -9.56
C THR A 45 8.31 1.59 -8.57
N HIS A 46 9.58 1.99 -8.47
CA HIS A 46 10.04 2.97 -7.49
C HIS A 46 9.86 4.43 -7.92
N ARG A 47 9.91 4.72 -9.22
CA ARG A 47 9.79 6.07 -9.78
C ARG A 47 8.57 6.22 -10.68
N ASN A 48 7.43 5.67 -10.23
CA ASN A 48 6.19 5.84 -10.96
C ASN A 48 5.71 7.32 -10.91
N PRO A 49 5.66 8.05 -12.05
CA PRO A 49 5.31 9.46 -12.05
C PRO A 49 3.87 9.73 -11.59
N ILE A 50 2.95 8.79 -11.83
CA ILE A 50 1.56 8.91 -11.38
C ILE A 50 1.50 8.87 -9.85
N MET A 51 2.22 7.94 -9.22
CA MET A 51 2.27 7.86 -7.76
C MET A 51 2.90 9.13 -7.17
N LEU A 52 4.02 9.59 -7.74
CA LEU A 52 4.75 10.75 -7.23
C LEU A 52 3.89 12.03 -7.33
N THR A 53 3.27 12.27 -8.48
CA THR A 53 2.38 13.43 -8.68
C THR A 53 1.15 13.37 -7.78
N MET A 54 0.55 12.19 -7.63
CA MET A 54 -0.57 11.98 -6.70
C MET A 54 -0.16 12.26 -5.26
N ALA A 55 0.98 11.73 -4.82
CA ALA A 55 1.51 11.96 -3.47
C ALA A 55 1.80 13.45 -3.20
N SER A 56 2.46 14.13 -4.14
CA SER A 56 2.71 15.58 -4.07
C SER A 56 1.42 16.39 -4.01
N TYR A 57 0.43 16.02 -4.82
CA TYR A 57 -0.89 16.67 -4.82
C TYR A 57 -1.61 16.49 -3.47
N LEU A 58 -1.65 15.26 -2.94
CA LEU A 58 -2.25 14.97 -1.64
C LEU A 58 -1.55 15.75 -0.52
N TYR A 59 -0.22 15.76 -0.52
CA TYR A 59 0.57 16.48 0.47
C TYR A 59 0.30 17.99 0.43
N GLY A 60 0.25 18.58 -0.78
CA GLY A 60 -0.11 19.98 -0.99
C GLY A 60 -1.50 20.31 -0.45
N GLU A 61 -2.50 19.48 -0.75
CA GLU A 61 -3.87 19.68 -0.27
C GLU A 61 -4.00 19.51 1.26
N MET A 62 -3.24 18.60 1.86
CA MET A 62 -3.20 18.44 3.32
C MET A 62 -2.63 19.69 3.99
N LYS A 63 -1.49 20.19 3.50
CA LYS A 63 -0.87 21.41 4.03
C LYS A 63 -1.76 22.64 3.85
N ARG A 64 -2.44 22.76 2.71
CA ARG A 64 -3.42 23.82 2.44
C ARG A 64 -4.56 23.80 3.46
N LYS A 65 -5.11 22.61 3.76
CA LYS A 65 -6.19 22.45 4.75
C LYS A 65 -5.74 22.74 6.17
N GLN A 66 -4.52 22.38 6.54
CA GLN A 66 -3.95 22.73 7.85
C GLN A 66 -3.88 24.25 8.01
N HIS A 67 -3.28 24.96 7.05
CA HIS A 67 -3.17 26.42 7.08
C HIS A 67 -4.53 27.14 7.10
N LEU A 68 -5.53 26.61 6.38
CA LEU A 68 -6.91 27.12 6.45
C LEU A 68 -7.55 26.91 7.83
N THR A 69 -7.23 25.79 8.50
CA THR A 69 -7.76 25.48 9.83
C THR A 69 -7.12 26.37 10.90
N ASP A 70 -5.82 26.65 10.77
CA ASP A 70 -5.07 27.52 11.68
C ASP A 70 -5.51 28.99 11.57
N ASN A 71 -5.82 29.46 10.35
CA ASN A 71 -6.29 30.83 10.12
C ASN A 71 -7.80 31.02 10.36
N SER A 72 -8.60 29.94 10.34
CA SER A 72 -10.07 29.99 10.45
C SER A 72 -10.55 29.40 11.77
N MET A 73 -10.21 30.06 12.88
CA MET A 73 -10.66 29.66 14.22
C MET A 73 -12.16 29.97 14.48
N MET A 74 -12.87 30.56 13.52
CA MET A 74 -14.26 31.03 13.67
C MET A 74 -15.19 30.48 12.58
N VAL A 75 -15.38 29.16 12.51
CA VAL A 75 -16.47 28.55 11.71
C VAL A 75 -17.28 27.59 12.58
N THR A 76 -18.59 27.84 12.64
CA THR A 76 -19.53 27.05 13.42
C THR A 76 -19.52 25.57 12.98
N SER A 77 -19.71 24.66 13.92
CA SER A 77 -19.68 23.20 13.68
C SER A 77 -20.74 22.74 12.66
N ILE A 78 -21.84 23.48 12.54
CA ILE A 78 -22.96 23.21 11.63
C ILE A 78 -22.54 23.46 10.16
N GLU A 79 -21.85 24.56 9.91
CA GLU A 79 -21.43 24.98 8.57
C GLU A 79 -20.36 24.03 8.01
N ARG A 80 -19.42 23.61 8.86
CA ARG A 80 -18.45 22.55 8.55
C ARG A 80 -19.11 21.21 8.23
N LYS A 81 -20.21 20.86 8.91
CA LYS A 81 -20.95 19.61 8.64
C LYS A 81 -21.70 19.69 7.30
N ARG A 82 -22.30 20.85 6.98
CA ARG A 82 -22.98 21.09 5.70
C ARG A 82 -22.01 21.02 4.52
N GLU A 83 -20.85 21.66 4.64
CA GLU A 83 -19.79 21.63 3.61
C GLU A 83 -19.25 20.22 3.38
N LYS A 84 -18.99 19.46 4.45
CA LYS A 84 -18.60 18.04 4.36
C LYS A 84 -19.66 17.19 3.66
N ASN A 85 -20.94 17.40 3.98
CA ASN A 85 -22.04 16.66 3.36
C ASN A 85 -22.18 16.97 1.86
N SER A 86 -22.05 18.25 1.48
CA SER A 86 -22.03 18.67 0.07
C SER A 86 -20.85 18.02 -0.68
N SER A 87 -19.65 18.08 -0.11
CA SER A 87 -18.46 17.43 -0.69
C SER A 87 -18.65 15.92 -0.86
N ASN A 88 -19.30 15.25 0.09
CA ASN A 88 -19.60 13.83 0.00
C ASN A 88 -20.63 13.51 -1.09
N ALA A 89 -21.66 14.34 -1.25
CA ALA A 89 -22.64 14.18 -2.32
C ALA A 89 -21.96 14.33 -3.70
N VAL A 90 -21.12 15.35 -3.85
CA VAL A 90 -20.33 15.59 -5.07
C VAL A 90 -19.41 14.41 -5.37
N ARG A 91 -18.68 13.87 -4.37
CA ARG A 91 -17.81 12.69 -4.54
C ARG A 91 -18.61 11.45 -4.95
N ARG A 92 -19.77 11.23 -4.36
CA ARG A 92 -20.67 10.13 -4.73
C ARG A 92 -21.17 10.28 -6.16
N TRP A 93 -21.50 11.49 -6.59
CA TRP A 93 -21.89 11.78 -7.96
C TRP A 93 -20.76 11.53 -8.95
N HIS A 94 -19.55 12.03 -8.68
CA HIS A 94 -18.38 11.75 -9.53
C HIS A 94 -18.09 10.25 -9.64
N LEU A 95 -18.20 9.52 -8.53
CA LEU A 95 -18.05 8.08 -8.53
C LEU A 95 -19.14 7.39 -9.37
N ALA A 96 -20.39 7.84 -9.26
CA ALA A 96 -21.49 7.30 -10.06
C ALA A 96 -21.24 7.51 -11.57
N VAL A 97 -20.81 8.71 -11.97
CA VAL A 97 -20.46 9.01 -13.38
C VAL A 97 -19.29 8.14 -13.85
N LEU A 98 -18.26 7.99 -13.02
CA LEU A 98 -17.10 7.16 -13.34
C LEU A 98 -17.51 5.70 -13.58
N LEU A 99 -18.34 5.14 -12.70
CA LEU A 99 -18.81 3.76 -12.80
C LEU A 99 -19.77 3.55 -13.98
N LEU A 100 -20.63 4.53 -14.27
CA LEU A 100 -21.54 4.47 -15.43
C LEU A 100 -20.76 4.41 -16.75
N ARG A 101 -19.66 5.19 -16.85
CA ARG A 101 -18.81 5.23 -18.05
C ARG A 101 -17.83 4.05 -18.13
N ASN A 102 -17.54 3.37 -17.02
CA ASN A 102 -16.53 2.31 -16.95
C ASN A 102 -17.09 1.07 -16.24
N PRO A 103 -17.88 0.23 -16.94
CA PRO A 103 -18.57 -0.90 -16.33
C PRO A 103 -17.63 -1.99 -15.79
N SER A 104 -16.42 -2.15 -16.36
CA SER A 104 -15.40 -3.09 -15.88
C SER A 104 -14.95 -2.80 -14.45
N LEU A 105 -14.93 -1.51 -14.05
CA LEU A 105 -14.55 -1.10 -12.70
C LEU A 105 -15.59 -1.48 -11.65
N VAL A 106 -16.85 -1.73 -12.05
CA VAL A 106 -17.91 -2.16 -11.14
C VAL A 106 -17.59 -3.55 -10.58
N LEU A 107 -17.16 -4.48 -11.42
CA LEU A 107 -16.81 -5.84 -11.00
C LEU A 107 -15.59 -5.82 -10.07
N LEU A 108 -14.54 -5.09 -10.44
CA LEU A 108 -13.33 -4.95 -9.63
C LEU A 108 -13.61 -4.29 -8.27
N ARG A 109 -14.52 -3.31 -8.25
CA ARG A 109 -14.94 -2.66 -7.00
C ARG A 109 -15.69 -3.63 -6.10
N LYS A 110 -16.61 -4.45 -6.66
CA LYS A 110 -17.36 -5.45 -5.89
C LYS A 110 -16.43 -6.48 -5.26
N SER A 111 -15.48 -7.02 -6.01
CA SER A 111 -14.51 -7.98 -5.48
C SER A 111 -13.61 -7.37 -4.40
N ALA A 112 -13.15 -6.13 -4.59
CA ALA A 112 -12.36 -5.42 -3.59
C ALA A 112 -13.14 -5.11 -2.30
N LEU A 113 -14.46 -4.89 -2.38
CA LEU A 113 -15.31 -4.69 -1.21
C LEU A 113 -15.52 -5.99 -0.44
N ALA A 114 -15.80 -7.09 -1.13
CA ALA A 114 -15.90 -8.41 -0.51
C ALA A 114 -14.60 -8.78 0.23
N ALA A 115 -13.44 -8.58 -0.40
CA ALA A 115 -12.15 -8.84 0.23
C ALA A 115 -11.89 -7.97 1.48
N LYS A 116 -12.45 -6.75 1.53
CA LYS A 116 -12.37 -5.89 2.72
C LYS A 116 -13.28 -6.38 3.84
N GLU A 117 -14.46 -6.88 3.51
CA GLU A 117 -15.40 -7.46 4.47
C GLU A 117 -14.79 -8.71 5.12
N ASP A 118 -14.22 -9.62 4.30
CA ASP A 118 -13.52 -10.82 4.77
C ASP A 118 -12.35 -10.46 5.70
N LYS A 119 -11.55 -9.45 5.32
CA LYS A 119 -10.44 -9.00 6.17
C LYS A 119 -10.95 -8.44 7.51
N LYS A 120 -12.01 -7.64 7.48
CA LYS A 120 -12.61 -7.06 8.69
C LYS A 120 -13.16 -8.14 9.61
N GLU A 121 -13.75 -9.20 9.05
CA GLU A 121 -14.24 -10.34 9.81
C GLU A 121 -13.09 -11.10 10.49
N LYS A 122 -11.99 -11.34 9.77
CA LYS A 122 -10.77 -11.95 10.35
C LYS A 122 -10.16 -11.09 11.45
N ASP A 123 -10.03 -9.79 11.22
CA ASP A 123 -9.50 -8.85 12.21
C ASP A 123 -10.40 -8.82 13.48
N MET A 124 -11.72 -8.89 13.29
CA MET A 124 -12.68 -8.98 14.39
C MET A 124 -12.56 -10.30 15.16
N PHE A 125 -12.37 -11.42 14.46
CA PHE A 125 -12.17 -12.73 15.09
C PHE A 125 -10.87 -12.78 15.88
N GLU A 126 -9.76 -12.31 15.30
CA GLU A 126 -8.47 -12.22 15.98
C GLU A 126 -8.56 -11.32 17.23
N ASN A 127 -9.24 -10.18 17.12
CA ASN A 127 -9.44 -9.30 18.27
C ASN A 127 -10.28 -9.96 19.37
N LYS A 128 -11.32 -10.73 19.02
CA LYS A 128 -12.08 -11.52 20.00
C LYS A 128 -11.23 -12.57 20.69
N GLN A 129 -10.37 -13.28 19.96
CA GLN A 129 -9.44 -14.26 20.54
C GLN A 129 -8.43 -13.59 21.48
N ARG A 130 -7.89 -12.44 21.10
CA ARG A 130 -6.99 -11.66 21.98
C ARG A 130 -7.69 -11.27 23.27
N ILE A 131 -8.94 -10.79 23.19
CA ILE A 131 -9.73 -10.40 24.36
C ILE A 131 -10.02 -11.62 25.25
N SER A 132 -10.38 -12.78 24.67
CA SER A 132 -10.64 -13.97 25.48
C SER A 132 -9.40 -14.49 26.21
N VAL A 133 -8.21 -14.40 25.59
CA VAL A 133 -6.94 -14.76 26.25
C VAL A 133 -6.63 -13.80 27.40
N ILE A 134 -6.85 -12.49 27.20
CA ILE A 134 -6.66 -11.48 28.25
C ILE A 134 -7.64 -11.74 29.40
N GLU A 135 -8.92 -12.01 29.11
CA GLU A 135 -9.92 -12.35 30.12
C GLU A 135 -9.53 -13.61 30.91
N GLU A 136 -9.06 -14.66 30.23
CA GLU A 136 -8.57 -15.89 30.88
C GLU A 136 -7.33 -15.65 31.76
N MET A 137 -6.41 -14.78 31.32
CA MET A 137 -5.25 -14.35 32.12
C MET A 137 -5.65 -13.53 33.35
N THR A 138 -6.68 -12.68 33.24
CA THR A 138 -7.19 -11.90 34.38
C THR A 138 -8.05 -12.72 35.35
N HIS A 139 -8.67 -13.81 34.88
CA HIS A 139 -9.48 -14.71 35.70
C HIS A 139 -8.69 -15.84 36.37
N ARG A 140 -7.39 -16.03 36.09
CA ARG A 140 -6.54 -16.81 36.98
C ARG A 140 -6.38 -16.03 38.29
N PRO A 141 -6.93 -16.48 39.44
CA PRO A 141 -6.48 -15.94 40.70
C PRO A 141 -4.97 -16.16 40.76
N SER A 142 -4.23 -15.11 41.08
CA SER A 142 -2.79 -15.18 41.33
C SER A 142 -2.53 -16.29 42.35
N LEU A 143 -2.12 -17.48 41.88
CA LEU A 143 -1.58 -18.57 42.71
C LEU A 143 -0.15 -18.23 43.16
N ILE A 144 0.10 -16.96 43.47
CA ILE A 144 1.24 -16.54 44.27
C ILE A 144 0.58 -16.04 45.53
N SER A 145 0.46 -16.95 46.49
CA SER A 145 0.16 -16.58 47.86
C SER A 145 1.18 -15.51 48.27
N GLU A 146 0.75 -14.49 48.99
CA GLU A 146 1.59 -13.40 49.52
C GLU A 146 2.84 -13.96 50.26
N SER A 147 2.73 -15.19 50.80
CA SER A 147 3.82 -15.96 51.39
C SER A 147 4.96 -16.34 50.43
N ASP A 148 4.68 -16.51 49.13
CA ASP A 148 5.67 -16.91 48.13
C ASP A 148 6.48 -15.70 47.64
N PHE A 149 5.90 -14.50 47.66
CA PHE A 149 6.60 -13.26 47.33
C PHE A 149 7.63 -12.89 48.41
N GLU A 150 7.26 -13.04 49.68
CA GLU A 150 8.17 -12.86 50.83
C GLU A 150 9.36 -13.83 50.81
N ARG A 151 9.13 -15.10 50.43
CA ARG A 151 10.19 -16.10 50.30
C ARG A 151 11.20 -15.78 49.18
N MET A 152 10.78 -15.10 48.12
CA MET A 152 11.69 -14.69 47.05
C MET A 152 12.54 -13.48 47.44
N TRP A 153 12.01 -12.56 48.24
CA TRP A 153 12.74 -11.37 48.68
C TRP A 153 13.81 -11.71 49.73
N GLN A 154 13.50 -12.63 50.65
CA GLN A 154 14.44 -13.11 51.68
C GLN A 154 15.64 -13.90 51.14
N LYS A 155 15.57 -14.46 49.94
CA LYS A 155 16.67 -15.25 49.33
C LYS A 155 17.72 -14.41 48.59
N LYS A 156 17.56 -13.08 48.53
CA LYS A 156 18.45 -12.16 47.79
C LYS A 156 19.28 -11.24 48.68
N CYS A 157 19.20 -11.39 50.00
CA CYS A 157 20.15 -10.82 50.97
C CYS A 157 20.95 -11.95 51.60
#